data_AF-A0A4Q3WHP5-F1
#
_entry.id   AF-A0A4Q3WHP5-F1
#
_cell.length_a   1.000
_cell.length_b   1.000
_cell.length_c   1.000
_cell.angle_alpha   90.00
_cell.angle_beta   90.00
_cell.angle_gamma   90.00
#
_symmetry.space_group_name_H-M   'P 1'
#
loop_
_entity.id
_entity.type
_entity.pdbx_description
1 polymer ?
#
loop_
_entity_poly.entity_id
_entity_poly.type
_entity_poly.pdbx_seq_one_letter_code
_entity_poly.pdbx_strand_id
1 'polypeptide(L)'
;MKIPPGWDLPVAFASRLGQSAGLQRAMVADGQLLLILHKLPQAGVTAREGVAFWRLDTGEWRASTGAIGLTALRAHLDSYAKAVAELETKFDKAVLAADYFVILENIAPLARAASNLYAALQSARESLPDVHELILLRDDSSDIVRAAELLQ
;
A
#
# COMPACT_ATOMS: atom_id res chain seq x y z
N MET A 1 4.61 -1.38 -15.35
CA MET A 1 5.30 -1.00 -14.11
C MET A 1 6.75 -1.42 -14.25
N LYS A 2 7.72 -0.65 -13.77
CA LYS A 2 9.14 -1.07 -13.84
C LYS A 2 9.47 -1.92 -12.61
N ILE A 3 9.73 -3.21 -12.82
CA ILE A 3 10.31 -4.10 -11.81
C ILE A 3 11.85 -4.01 -11.95
N PRO A 4 12.62 -4.08 -10.84
CA PRO A 4 14.08 -4.10 -10.93
C PRO A 4 14.60 -5.25 -11.81
N PRO A 5 15.63 -5.02 -12.66
CA PRO A 5 16.10 -6.00 -13.64
C PRO A 5 16.77 -7.25 -13.03
N GLY A 6 16.98 -7.31 -11.72
CA GLY A 6 17.52 -8.47 -10.99
C GLY A 6 16.48 -9.30 -10.25
N TRP A 7 15.18 -9.02 -10.43
CA TRP A 7 14.12 -9.82 -9.81
C TRP A 7 13.75 -11.01 -10.69
N ASP A 8 14.12 -12.21 -10.25
CA ASP A 8 13.77 -13.47 -10.89
C ASP A 8 12.36 -13.92 -10.49
N LEU A 9 11.36 -13.23 -11.04
CA LEU A 9 9.96 -13.46 -10.71
C LEU A 9 9.42 -14.73 -11.39
N PRO A 10 8.59 -15.53 -10.70
CA PRO A 10 7.82 -16.61 -11.31
C PRO A 10 7.07 -16.16 -12.57
N VAL A 11 7.01 -17.05 -13.57
CA VAL A 11 6.30 -16.80 -14.85
C VAL A 11 4.84 -16.41 -14.62
N ALA A 12 4.21 -16.97 -13.58
CA ALA A 12 2.86 -16.63 -13.15
C ALA A 12 2.68 -15.15 -12.76
N PHE A 13 3.74 -14.49 -12.27
CA PHE A 13 3.73 -13.05 -11.99
C PHE A 13 4.01 -12.25 -13.26
N ALA A 14 5.05 -12.63 -14.01
CA ALA A 14 5.48 -11.91 -15.20
C ALA A 14 4.34 -11.77 -16.23
N SER A 15 3.57 -12.84 -16.45
CA SER A 15 2.41 -12.85 -17.36
C SER A 15 1.26 -11.91 -16.94
N ARG A 16 1.23 -11.48 -15.68
CA ARG A 16 0.19 -10.60 -15.10
C ARG A 16 0.68 -9.17 -14.85
N LEU A 17 1.96 -8.88 -15.13
CA LEU A 17 2.52 -7.53 -15.01
C LEU A 17 2.26 -6.75 -16.31
N GLY A 18 1.60 -5.59 -16.17
CA GLY A 18 1.29 -4.70 -17.29
C GLY A 18 2.26 -3.53 -17.44
N GLN A 19 1.98 -2.65 -18.40
CA GLN A 19 2.79 -1.44 -18.64
C GLN A 19 2.68 -0.39 -17.51
N SER A 20 1.59 -0.39 -16.74
CA SER A 20 1.41 0.45 -15.53
C SER A 20 1.31 -0.43 -14.26
N ALA A 21 1.20 0.19 -13.08
CA ALA A 21 1.00 -0.55 -11.82
C ALA A 21 -0.38 -1.24 -11.77
N GLY A 22 -1.39 -0.63 -12.40
CA GLY A 22 -2.77 -1.11 -12.34
C GLY A 22 -3.37 -0.94 -10.93
N LEU A 23 -4.20 -1.90 -10.51
CA LEU A 23 -4.76 -1.95 -9.16
C LEU A 23 -3.74 -2.45 -8.15
N GLN A 24 -3.90 -2.03 -6.90
CA GLN A 24 -3.19 -2.66 -5.78
C GLN A 24 -3.66 -4.10 -5.65
N ARG A 25 -2.73 -5.05 -5.54
CA ARG A 25 -3.05 -6.48 -5.53
C ARG A 25 -1.93 -7.33 -4.96
N ALA A 26 -2.31 -8.50 -4.48
CA ALA A 26 -1.42 -9.60 -4.18
C ALA A 26 -1.43 -10.63 -5.33
N MET A 27 -0.27 -11.22 -5.59
CA MET A 27 -0.12 -12.37 -6.48
C MET A 27 0.73 -13.41 -5.77
N VAL A 28 0.23 -14.64 -5.65
CA VAL A 28 0.93 -15.75 -5.01
C VAL A 28 1.16 -16.85 -6.02
N ALA A 29 2.39 -17.39 -6.04
CA ALA A 29 2.80 -18.51 -6.88
C ALA A 29 4.04 -19.16 -6.24
N ASP A 30 4.10 -20.48 -6.23
CA ASP A 30 5.28 -21.25 -5.79
C ASP A 30 5.81 -20.85 -4.39
N GLY A 31 4.91 -20.55 -3.45
CA GLY A 31 5.25 -20.10 -2.08
C GLY A 31 5.78 -18.66 -2.00
N GLN A 32 5.88 -17.97 -3.13
CA GLN A 32 6.29 -16.57 -3.23
C GLN A 32 5.07 -15.64 -3.28
N LEU A 33 5.28 -14.38 -2.89
CA LEU A 33 4.25 -13.35 -2.92
C LEU A 33 4.78 -12.08 -3.57
N LEU A 34 4.08 -11.57 -4.58
CA LEU A 34 4.31 -10.25 -5.15
C LEU A 34 3.13 -9.33 -4.82
N LEU A 35 3.39 -8.30 -4.04
CA LEU A 35 2.48 -7.19 -3.78
C LEU A 35 2.77 -6.05 -4.76
N ILE A 36 1.74 -5.55 -5.41
CA ILE A 36 1.76 -4.27 -6.12
C ILE A 36 0.91 -3.31 -5.30
N LEU A 37 1.54 -2.28 -4.74
CA LEU A 37 0.89 -1.26 -3.91
C LEU A 37 1.05 0.12 -4.54
N HIS A 38 0.30 1.12 -4.10
CA HIS A 38 0.41 2.50 -4.58
C HIS A 38 1.14 3.36 -3.57
N LYS A 39 1.98 4.29 -4.06
CA LYS A 39 2.43 5.42 -3.23
C LYS A 39 1.22 6.27 -2.82
N LEU A 40 1.43 7.10 -1.80
CA LEU A 40 0.43 8.08 -1.36
C LEU A 40 -0.10 8.87 -2.57
N PRO A 41 -1.43 9.03 -2.69
CA PRO A 41 -1.98 9.94 -3.67
C PRO A 41 -1.53 11.37 -3.35
N GLN A 42 -1.26 12.15 -4.38
CA GLN A 42 -0.92 13.56 -4.25
C GLN A 42 -2.06 14.41 -4.81
N ALA A 43 -2.34 15.54 -4.15
CA ALA A 43 -3.33 16.50 -4.62
C ALA A 43 -3.03 16.92 -6.07
N GLY A 44 -4.04 16.89 -6.93
CA GLY A 44 -3.92 17.24 -8.36
C GLY A 44 -3.20 16.21 -9.23
N VAL A 45 -2.67 15.12 -8.67
CA VAL A 45 -1.99 14.05 -9.44
C VAL A 45 -2.94 12.87 -9.63
N THR A 46 -3.32 12.61 -10.89
CA THR A 46 -4.20 11.48 -11.25
C THR A 46 -3.44 10.17 -11.50
N ALA A 47 -2.13 10.28 -11.76
CA ALA A 47 -1.28 9.14 -12.03
C ALA A 47 -1.04 8.30 -10.76
N ARG A 48 -1.26 6.98 -10.88
CA ARG A 48 -0.98 6.03 -9.80
C ARG A 48 0.45 5.55 -9.91
N GLU A 49 1.28 5.93 -8.95
CA GLU A 49 2.64 5.41 -8.83
C GLU A 49 2.65 4.11 -8.03
N GLY A 50 3.08 3.02 -8.67
CA GLY A 50 3.18 1.73 -8.00
C GLY A 50 4.52 1.51 -7.30
N VAL A 51 4.49 0.76 -6.20
CA VAL A 51 5.65 0.15 -5.54
C VAL A 51 5.41 -1.35 -5.46
N ALA A 52 6.41 -2.16 -5.81
CA ALA A 52 6.33 -3.60 -5.69
C ALA A 52 7.11 -4.09 -4.47
N PHE A 53 6.53 -5.05 -3.75
CA PHE A 53 7.18 -5.79 -2.69
C PHE A 53 7.10 -7.27 -3.01
N TRP A 54 8.25 -7.95 -2.98
CA TRP A 54 8.35 -9.36 -3.32
C TRP A 54 8.89 -10.13 -2.13
N ARG A 55 8.11 -11.09 -1.66
CA ARG A 55 8.53 -12.09 -0.69
C ARG A 55 8.91 -13.36 -1.42
N LEU A 56 10.14 -13.82 -1.22
CA LEU A 56 10.63 -15.10 -1.72
C LEU A 56 10.01 -16.26 -0.91
N ASP A 57 10.14 -17.47 -1.42
CA ASP A 57 9.76 -18.71 -0.73
C ASP A 57 10.54 -18.89 0.58
N THR A 58 11.79 -18.40 0.62
CA THR A 58 12.65 -18.31 1.82
C THR A 58 12.11 -17.34 2.88
N GLY A 59 11.15 -16.48 2.55
CA GLY A 59 10.66 -15.41 3.41
C GLY A 59 11.44 -14.10 3.35
N GLU A 60 12.49 -14.02 2.53
CA GLU A 60 13.19 -12.76 2.24
C GLU A 60 12.25 -11.78 1.53
N TRP A 61 12.26 -10.52 1.97
CA TRP A 61 11.48 -9.44 1.36
C TRP A 61 12.37 -8.49 0.56
N ARG A 62 11.89 -8.09 -0.62
CA ARG A 62 12.52 -7.12 -1.51
C ARG A 62 11.53 -6.02 -1.87
N ALA A 63 12.01 -4.79 -2.03
CA ALA A 63 11.19 -3.67 -2.49
C ALA A 63 11.74 -3.06 -3.78
N SER A 64 10.85 -2.64 -4.68
CA SER A 64 11.24 -1.99 -5.94
C SER A 64 11.86 -0.60 -5.76
N THR A 65 11.78 -0.05 -4.55
CA THR A 65 12.44 1.20 -4.17
C THR A 65 13.94 1.04 -3.90
N GLY A 66 14.45 -0.20 -3.86
CA GLY A 66 15.83 -0.50 -3.44
C GLY A 66 16.00 -0.60 -1.93
N ALA A 67 14.97 -0.28 -1.14
CA ALA A 67 14.96 -0.56 0.29
C ALA A 67 14.89 -2.08 0.56
N ILE A 68 15.48 -2.50 1.67
CA ILE A 68 15.73 -3.92 1.96
C ILE A 68 14.74 -4.43 3.01
N GLY A 69 14.23 -5.64 2.79
CA GLY A 69 13.48 -6.41 3.79
C GLY A 69 12.06 -5.91 4.05
N LEU A 70 11.44 -6.53 5.06
CA LEU A 70 10.09 -6.21 5.52
C LEU A 70 9.96 -4.77 6.02
N THR A 71 11.06 -4.18 6.50
CA THR A 71 11.12 -2.78 6.95
C THR A 71 10.69 -1.80 5.86
N ALA A 72 10.99 -2.07 4.59
CA ALA A 72 10.56 -1.23 3.48
C ALA A 72 9.02 -1.21 3.34
N LEU A 73 8.37 -2.36 3.53
CA LEU A 73 6.91 -2.47 3.48
C LEU A 73 6.27 -1.81 4.70
N ARG A 74 6.83 -2.00 5.90
CA ARG A 74 6.37 -1.29 7.11
C ARG A 74 6.47 0.23 6.97
N ALA A 75 7.61 0.73 6.50
CA ALA A 75 7.79 2.16 6.23
C ALA A 75 6.78 2.71 5.19
N HIS A 76 6.36 1.86 4.26
CA HIS A 76 5.30 2.22 3.31
C HIS A 76 3.94 2.35 4.00
N LEU A 77 3.56 1.42 4.88
CA LEU A 77 2.33 1.53 5.69
C LEU A 77 2.40 2.74 6.63
N ASP A 78 3.54 2.97 7.28
CA ASP A 78 3.78 4.15 8.13
C ASP A 78 3.56 5.46 7.37
N SER A 79 3.88 5.51 6.07
CA SER A 79 3.63 6.70 5.26
C SER A 79 2.14 7.00 5.09
N TYR A 80 1.31 5.95 4.98
CA TYR A 80 -0.16 6.08 4.98
C TYR A 80 -0.67 6.51 6.35
N ALA A 81 -0.21 5.87 7.43
CA ALA A 81 -0.60 6.22 8.79
C ALA A 81 -0.28 7.70 9.11
N LYS A 82 0.92 8.16 8.75
CA LYS A 82 1.33 9.56 8.92
C LYS A 82 0.46 10.52 8.10
N ALA A 83 0.18 10.19 6.85
CA ALA A 83 -0.67 11.03 6.00
C ALA A 83 -2.09 11.20 6.58
N VAL A 84 -2.66 10.12 7.15
CA VAL A 84 -3.96 10.19 7.83
C VAL A 84 -3.85 11.05 9.09
N ALA A 85 -2.87 10.79 9.97
CA ALA A 85 -2.67 11.56 11.20
C ALA A 85 -2.42 13.06 10.95
N GLU A 86 -1.75 13.40 9.84
CA GLU A 86 -1.58 14.79 9.41
C GLU A 86 -2.90 15.46 9.03
N LEU A 87 -3.82 14.73 8.37
CA LEU A 87 -5.16 15.23 8.07
C LEU A 87 -6.02 15.35 9.34
N GLU A 88 -5.92 14.40 10.28
CA GLU A 88 -6.58 14.50 11.59
C GLU A 88 -6.11 15.75 12.34
N THR A 89 -4.80 15.97 12.39
CA THR A 89 -4.22 17.16 13.02
C THR A 89 -4.70 18.46 12.36
N LYS A 90 -4.89 18.47 11.03
CA LYS A 90 -5.44 19.63 10.31
C LYS A 90 -6.92 19.82 10.62
N PHE A 91 -7.68 18.73 10.71
CA PHE A 91 -9.09 18.75 11.05
C PHE A 91 -9.33 19.34 12.45
N ASP A 92 -8.55 18.92 13.44
CA ASP A 92 -8.67 19.43 14.82
C ASP A 92 -8.32 20.93 14.93
N LYS A 93 -7.52 21.45 14.00
CA LYS A 93 -7.09 22.84 13.94
C LYS A 93 -7.91 23.70 12.97
N ALA A 94 -8.84 23.10 12.23
CA ALA A 94 -9.63 23.80 11.23
C ALA A 94 -10.59 24.79 11.90
N VAL A 95 -10.63 26.02 11.39
CA VAL A 95 -11.52 27.07 11.92
C VAL A 95 -12.37 27.65 10.80
N LEU A 96 -11.82 27.77 9.60
CA LEU A 96 -12.50 28.33 8.44
C LEU A 96 -13.03 27.22 7.54
N ALA A 97 -14.12 27.50 6.81
CA ALA A 97 -14.67 26.58 5.81
C ALA A 97 -13.61 26.13 4.79
N ALA A 98 -12.70 27.03 4.40
CA ALA A 98 -11.60 26.72 3.49
C ALA A 98 -10.65 25.64 4.02
N ASP A 99 -10.43 25.56 5.33
CA ASP A 99 -9.57 24.55 5.96
C ASP A 99 -10.17 23.15 5.78
N TYR A 100 -11.50 23.03 5.95
CA TYR A 100 -12.22 21.78 5.74
C TYR A 100 -12.24 21.35 4.26
N PHE A 101 -12.34 22.28 3.31
CA PHE A 101 -12.26 21.95 1.89
C PHE A 101 -10.94 21.25 1.53
N VAL A 102 -9.81 21.77 2.03
CA VAL A 102 -8.50 21.15 1.80
C VAL A 102 -8.46 19.73 2.38
N ILE A 103 -9.05 19.49 3.54
CA ILE A 103 -9.10 18.15 4.14
C ILE A 103 -9.94 17.20 3.27
N LEU A 104 -11.15 17.62 2.88
CA LEU A 104 -12.07 16.82 2.06
C LEU A 104 -11.49 16.45 0.69
N GLU A 105 -10.75 17.36 0.06
CA GLU A 105 -10.08 17.09 -1.23
C GLU A 105 -9.00 16.01 -1.12
N ASN A 106 -8.36 15.88 0.05
CA ASN A 106 -7.24 14.95 0.26
C ASN A 106 -7.68 13.63 0.89
N ILE A 107 -8.72 13.62 1.72
CA ILE A 107 -9.13 12.41 2.43
C ILE A 107 -9.72 11.35 1.50
N ALA A 108 -10.56 11.75 0.52
CA ALA A 108 -11.20 10.80 -0.38
C ALA A 108 -10.21 9.94 -1.21
N PRO A 109 -9.18 10.51 -1.88
CA PRO A 109 -8.19 9.70 -2.56
C PRO A 109 -7.33 8.87 -1.60
N LEU A 110 -6.98 9.41 -0.42
CA LEU A 110 -6.17 8.70 0.58
C LEU A 110 -6.91 7.49 1.15
N ALA A 111 -8.17 7.66 1.58
CA ALA A 111 -9.01 6.58 2.08
C ALA A 111 -9.19 5.49 1.02
N ARG A 112 -9.47 5.86 -0.24
CA ARG A 112 -9.57 4.89 -1.34
C ARG A 112 -8.26 4.11 -1.54
N ALA A 113 -7.12 4.78 -1.46
CA ALA A 113 -5.82 4.12 -1.58
C ALA A 113 -5.56 3.19 -0.39
N ALA A 114 -5.90 3.60 0.84
CA ALA A 114 -5.81 2.78 2.05
C ALA A 114 -6.71 1.53 1.98
N SER A 115 -7.96 1.64 1.53
CA SER A 115 -8.85 0.47 1.41
C SER A 115 -8.33 -0.54 0.40
N ASN A 116 -7.75 -0.06 -0.72
CA ASN A 116 -7.14 -0.94 -1.73
C ASN A 116 -5.83 -1.58 -1.24
N LEU A 117 -5.07 -0.87 -0.40
CA LEU A 117 -3.88 -1.39 0.27
C LEU A 117 -4.27 -2.53 1.22
N TYR A 118 -5.27 -2.30 2.08
CA TYR A 118 -5.84 -3.31 2.95
C TYR A 118 -6.34 -4.54 2.18
N ALA A 119 -7.10 -4.33 1.11
CA ALA A 119 -7.62 -5.43 0.29
C ALA A 119 -6.49 -6.30 -0.31
N ALA A 120 -5.39 -5.68 -0.75
CA ALA A 120 -4.23 -6.41 -1.24
C ALA A 120 -3.55 -7.23 -0.13
N LEU A 121 -3.36 -6.65 1.07
CA LEU A 121 -2.75 -7.34 2.21
C LEU A 121 -3.64 -8.44 2.78
N GLN A 122 -4.96 -8.22 2.82
CA GLN A 122 -5.94 -9.24 3.18
C GLN A 122 -5.87 -10.44 2.21
N SER A 123 -5.88 -10.17 0.91
CA SER A 123 -5.75 -11.23 -0.11
C SER A 123 -4.42 -11.99 0.01
N ALA A 124 -3.32 -11.32 0.33
CA ALA A 124 -2.04 -11.96 0.60
C ALA A 124 -2.11 -12.88 1.84
N ARG A 125 -2.70 -12.40 2.94
CA ARG A 125 -2.87 -13.16 4.19
C ARG A 125 -3.75 -14.38 4.00
N GLU A 126 -4.81 -14.29 3.21
CA GLU A 126 -5.69 -15.43 2.87
C GLU A 126 -4.97 -16.47 2.02
N SER A 127 -4.08 -16.03 1.13
CA SER A 127 -3.33 -16.91 0.23
C SER A 127 -2.12 -17.58 0.91
N LEU A 128 -1.59 -16.97 1.98
CA LEU A 128 -0.44 -17.44 2.75
C LEU A 128 -0.75 -17.37 4.26
N PRO A 129 -1.63 -18.24 4.79
CA PRO A 129 -2.16 -18.12 6.15
C PRO A 129 -1.11 -18.34 7.25
N ASP A 130 -0.04 -19.07 6.96
CA ASP A 130 1.02 -19.41 7.93
C ASP A 130 2.09 -18.31 8.05
N VAL A 131 2.02 -17.28 7.21
CA VAL A 131 3.01 -16.18 7.19
C VAL A 131 2.59 -15.11 8.19
N HIS A 132 3.16 -15.19 9.41
CA HIS A 132 2.78 -14.32 10.53
C HIS A 132 2.98 -12.82 10.22
N GLU A 133 4.01 -12.43 9.46
CA GLU A 133 4.20 -11.01 9.14
C GLU A 133 3.03 -10.39 8.36
N LEU A 134 2.28 -11.18 7.58
CA LEU A 134 1.11 -10.71 6.84
C LEU A 134 -0.07 -10.39 7.76
N ILE A 135 -0.16 -11.03 8.94
CA ILE A 135 -1.19 -10.72 9.94
C ILE A 135 -0.98 -9.29 10.44
N LEU A 136 0.25 -8.98 10.87
CA LEU A 136 0.60 -7.65 11.40
C LEU A 136 0.40 -6.57 10.34
N LEU A 137 0.89 -6.79 9.11
CA LEU A 137 0.72 -5.83 8.02
C LEU A 137 -0.77 -5.59 7.69
N ARG A 138 -1.58 -6.65 7.72
CA ARG A 138 -3.02 -6.54 7.48
C ARG A 138 -3.70 -5.75 8.60
N ASP A 139 -3.37 -6.02 9.85
CA ASP A 139 -3.91 -5.31 11.01
C ASP A 139 -3.53 -3.82 10.96
N ASP A 140 -2.26 -3.50 10.74
CA ASP A 140 -1.77 -2.12 10.55
C ASP A 140 -2.54 -1.40 9.43
N SER A 141 -2.77 -2.06 8.30
CA SER A 141 -3.54 -1.48 7.19
C SER A 141 -5.03 -1.31 7.50
N SER A 142 -5.60 -2.17 8.35
CA SER A 142 -6.99 -2.05 8.81
C SER A 142 -7.17 -0.82 9.69
N ASP A 143 -6.19 -0.54 10.56
CA ASP A 143 -6.20 0.63 11.43
C ASP A 143 -6.08 1.93 10.61
N ILE A 144 -5.24 1.94 9.57
CA ILE A 144 -5.13 3.06 8.63
C ILE A 144 -6.47 3.32 7.91
N VAL A 145 -7.15 2.27 7.43
CA VAL A 145 -8.46 2.41 6.79
C VAL A 145 -9.47 3.02 7.75
N ARG A 146 -9.55 2.48 8.97
CA ARG A 146 -10.46 2.97 10.00
C ARG A 146 -10.20 4.45 10.32
N ALA A 147 -8.94 4.84 10.52
CA ALA A 147 -8.58 6.23 10.80
C ALA A 147 -8.97 7.15 9.63
N ALA A 148 -8.75 6.72 8.38
CA ALA A 148 -9.15 7.49 7.21
C ALA A 148 -10.68 7.63 7.08
N GLU A 149 -11.46 6.60 7.40
CA GLU A 149 -12.92 6.62 7.38
C GLU A 149 -13.53 7.59 8.40
N LEU A 150 -12.86 7.80 9.55
CA LEU A 150 -13.32 8.75 10.57
C LEU A 150 -13.25 10.23 10.13
N LEU A 151 -12.50 10.52 9.07
CA LEU A 151 -12.33 11.85 8.49
C LEU A 151 -13.17 12.11 7.23
N GLN A 152 -13.89 11.11 6.74
CA GLN A 152 -14.76 11.22 5.54
C GLN A 152 -16.15 11.75 5.90
#